data_AF-A0A7V4YU42-F1
#
_entry.id   AF-A0A7V4YU42-F1
#
_cell.length_a   1.000
_cell.length_b   1.000
_cell.length_c   1.000
_cell.angle_alpha   90.00
_cell.angle_beta   90.00
_cell.angle_gamma   90.00
#
_symmetry.space_group_name_H-M   'P 1'
#
loop_
_entity.id
_entity.type
_entity.pdbx_description
1 polymer ?
#
loop_
_entity_poly.entity_id
_entity_poly.type
_entity_poly.pdbx_seq_one_letter_code
_entity_poly.pdbx_strand_id
1 'polypeptide(L)'
;MPTLPKPLAEIKSDLKALLAADEIAQAITTLQGILPSSAEKRNQAILLEGRFTQITRDHSGGTVSHADYDLVTANIRKGMLDLVDALSEADFEPAPAGTSAQPPVAAVPKFVIIYDIADSPSSKMLNKHLNVLKITKKIRVYDVHESLGEGEVVARAKEEITNADYLLVLITVNLFNSPDWFELVYNAMGEKRRIIPIQMEKADFEGTGLEKLKSLPSMNRAVSQFKNPDDAYVDIVTELRKLLPK
;
A
#
# COMPACT_ATOMS: atom_id res chain seq x y z
N MET A 1 0.66 29.20 -12.29
CA MET A 1 -0.48 28.82 -11.45
C MET A 1 -1.08 27.57 -12.06
N PRO A 2 -1.14 26.43 -11.36
CA PRO A 2 -1.89 25.29 -11.86
C PRO A 2 -3.36 25.65 -11.74
N THR A 3 -4.02 25.86 -12.88
CA THR A 3 -5.41 26.30 -12.92
C THR A 3 -6.31 25.09 -12.72
N LEU A 4 -7.00 25.06 -11.58
CA LEU A 4 -8.18 24.23 -11.39
C LEU A 4 -9.09 24.37 -12.63
N PRO A 5 -9.52 23.27 -13.27
CA PRO A 5 -10.31 23.33 -14.51
C PRO A 5 -11.68 23.99 -14.30
N LYS A 6 -12.20 23.94 -13.06
CA LYS A 6 -13.42 24.59 -12.57
C LYS A 6 -13.29 24.84 -11.06
N PRO A 7 -14.12 25.70 -10.45
CA PRO A 7 -14.12 25.91 -9.00
C PRO A 7 -14.26 24.59 -8.22
N LEU A 8 -13.54 24.46 -7.10
CA LEU A 8 -13.56 23.24 -6.28
C LEU A 8 -14.98 22.84 -5.83
N ALA A 9 -15.84 23.82 -5.55
CA ALA A 9 -17.23 23.59 -5.20
C ALA A 9 -18.03 22.91 -6.33
N GLU A 10 -17.79 23.30 -7.58
CA GLU A 10 -18.40 22.67 -8.75
C GLU A 10 -17.86 21.26 -8.95
N ILE A 11 -16.56 21.04 -8.82
CA ILE A 11 -15.94 19.71 -8.88
C ILE A 11 -16.56 18.76 -7.84
N LYS A 12 -16.69 19.21 -6.59
CA LYS A 12 -17.32 18.42 -5.53
C LYS A 12 -18.78 18.12 -5.85
N SER A 13 -19.52 19.10 -6.38
CA SER A 13 -20.92 18.93 -6.76
C SER A 13 -21.09 17.91 -7.89
N ASP A 14 -20.28 18.00 -8.95
CA ASP A 14 -20.32 17.09 -10.10
C ASP A 14 -20.01 15.65 -9.65
N LEU A 15 -18.97 15.45 -8.84
CA LEU A 15 -18.61 14.14 -8.30
C LEU A 15 -19.70 13.56 -7.40
N LYS A 16 -20.32 14.39 -6.55
CA LYS A 16 -21.45 13.96 -5.71
C LYS A 16 -22.67 13.58 -6.54
N ALA A 17 -22.93 14.28 -7.65
CA ALA A 17 -24.03 13.96 -8.55
C ALA A 17 -23.81 12.58 -9.21
N LEU A 18 -22.59 12.29 -9.67
CA LEU A 18 -22.24 10.97 -10.20
C LEU A 18 -22.42 9.86 -9.16
N LEU A 19 -21.99 10.10 -7.92
CA LEU A 19 -22.16 9.13 -6.82
C LEU A 19 -23.64 8.91 -6.43
N ALA A 20 -24.47 9.95 -6.55
CA ALA A 20 -25.92 9.85 -6.33
C ALA A 20 -26.64 9.11 -7.46
N ALA A 21 -26.11 9.16 -8.69
CA ALA A 21 -26.60 8.44 -9.86
C ALA A 21 -26.11 6.98 -9.95
N ASP A 22 -25.37 6.51 -8.94
CA ASP A 22 -24.71 5.19 -8.91
C ASP A 22 -23.62 4.97 -9.97
N GLU A 23 -23.05 6.07 -10.49
CA GLU A 23 -21.99 6.05 -11.50
C GLU A 23 -20.60 6.05 -10.84
N ILE A 24 -20.34 5.11 -9.94
CA ILE A 24 -19.13 5.05 -9.11
C ILE A 24 -17.85 5.02 -9.97
N ALA A 25 -17.81 4.18 -11.01
CA ALA A 25 -16.66 4.08 -11.91
C ALA A 25 -16.35 5.41 -12.63
N GLN A 26 -17.39 6.14 -13.04
CA GLN A 26 -17.24 7.43 -13.71
C GLN A 26 -16.80 8.51 -12.73
N ALA A 27 -17.33 8.50 -11.50
CA ALA A 27 -16.87 9.40 -10.43
C ALA A 27 -15.38 9.20 -10.13
N ILE A 28 -14.94 7.95 -10.02
CA ILE A 28 -13.53 7.61 -9.79
C ILE A 28 -12.66 8.07 -10.97
N THR A 29 -13.04 7.72 -12.19
CA THR A 29 -12.28 8.10 -13.40
C THR A 29 -12.16 9.62 -13.54
N THR A 30 -13.25 10.34 -13.25
CA THR A 30 -13.29 11.81 -13.29
C THR A 30 -12.33 12.40 -12.25
N LEU A 31 -12.39 11.92 -11.01
CA LEU A 31 -11.51 12.37 -9.93
C LEU A 31 -10.03 12.09 -10.23
N GLN A 32 -9.72 10.93 -10.78
CA GLN A 32 -8.36 10.62 -11.21
C GLN A 32 -7.89 11.51 -12.37
N GLY A 33 -8.77 11.86 -13.31
CA GLY A 33 -8.44 12.71 -14.44
C GLY A 33 -8.06 14.14 -14.06
N ILE A 34 -8.70 14.68 -13.01
CA ILE A 34 -8.50 16.07 -12.55
C ILE A 34 -7.38 16.23 -11.52
N LEU A 35 -7.04 15.18 -10.77
CA LEU A 35 -5.97 15.24 -9.77
C LEU A 35 -4.60 14.98 -10.43
N PRO A 36 -3.52 15.64 -10.00
CA PRO A 36 -2.18 15.36 -10.50
C PRO A 36 -1.73 13.93 -10.09
N SER A 37 -0.86 13.31 -10.89
CA SER A 37 -0.35 11.95 -10.64
C SER A 37 0.40 11.79 -9.31
N SER A 38 0.81 12.89 -8.68
CA SER A 38 1.48 12.93 -7.37
C SER A 38 0.52 13.17 -6.21
N ALA A 39 -0.76 13.45 -6.45
CA ALA A 39 -1.72 13.71 -5.37
C ALA A 39 -2.05 12.43 -4.60
N GLU A 40 -1.94 12.48 -3.27
CA GLU A 40 -2.35 11.40 -2.38
C GLU A 40 -3.82 11.00 -2.62
N LYS A 41 -4.70 11.99 -2.80
CA LYS A 41 -6.13 11.75 -3.08
C LYS A 41 -6.39 11.06 -4.42
N ARG A 42 -5.48 11.18 -5.38
CA ARG A 42 -5.57 10.41 -6.65
C ARG A 42 -5.27 8.94 -6.38
N ASN A 43 -4.31 8.66 -5.52
CA ASN A 43 -3.97 7.31 -5.10
C ASN A 43 -5.17 6.68 -4.37
N GLN A 44 -5.79 7.39 -3.43
CA GLN A 44 -7.00 6.90 -2.75
C GLN A 44 -8.16 6.59 -3.73
N ALA A 45 -8.34 7.40 -4.78
CA ALA A 45 -9.31 7.14 -5.83
C ALA A 45 -9.01 5.86 -6.65
N ILE A 46 -7.73 5.58 -6.94
CA ILE A 46 -7.31 4.34 -7.63
C ILE A 46 -7.55 3.11 -6.74
N LEU A 47 -7.33 3.21 -5.43
CA LEU A 47 -7.63 2.10 -4.51
C LEU A 47 -9.11 1.74 -4.51
N LEU A 48 -9.98 2.76 -4.49
CA LEU A 48 -11.42 2.58 -4.58
C LEU A 48 -11.81 1.96 -5.94
N GLU A 49 -11.11 2.32 -7.03
CA GLU A 49 -11.28 1.70 -8.35
C GLU A 49 -10.95 0.20 -8.34
N GLY A 50 -9.81 -0.17 -7.75
CA GLY A 50 -9.37 -1.55 -7.65
C GLY A 50 -10.38 -2.40 -6.89
N ARG A 51 -10.84 -1.91 -5.73
CA ARG A 51 -11.89 -2.57 -4.95
C ARG A 51 -13.20 -2.70 -5.71
N PHE A 52 -13.60 -1.64 -6.42
CA PHE A 52 -14.82 -1.65 -7.23
C PHE A 52 -14.73 -2.66 -8.39
N THR A 53 -13.62 -2.66 -9.10
CA THR A 53 -13.39 -3.59 -10.22
C THR A 53 -13.38 -5.04 -9.75
N GLN A 54 -12.75 -5.31 -8.60
CA GLN A 54 -12.70 -6.64 -8.02
C GLN A 54 -14.10 -7.13 -7.63
N ILE A 55 -14.87 -6.33 -6.87
CA ILE A 55 -16.21 -6.75 -6.43
C ILE A 55 -17.19 -6.91 -7.60
N THR A 56 -17.10 -6.06 -8.64
CA THR A 56 -17.89 -6.20 -9.86
C THR A 56 -17.55 -7.48 -10.63
N ARG A 57 -16.26 -7.84 -10.70
CA ARG A 57 -15.82 -9.09 -11.32
C ARG A 57 -16.33 -10.30 -10.55
N ASP A 58 -16.20 -10.28 -9.22
CA ASP A 58 -16.57 -11.40 -8.36
C ASP A 58 -18.10 -11.61 -8.34
N HIS A 59 -18.88 -10.54 -8.40
CA HIS A 59 -20.35 -10.60 -8.56
C HIS A 59 -20.74 -11.12 -9.95
N SER A 60 -20.13 -10.60 -11.02
CA SER A 60 -20.36 -11.08 -12.40
C SER A 60 -19.99 -12.56 -12.56
N GLY A 61 -18.96 -13.01 -11.84
CA GLY A 61 -18.53 -14.41 -11.78
C GLY A 61 -19.34 -15.29 -10.83
N GLY A 62 -20.37 -14.75 -10.17
CA GLY A 62 -21.23 -15.51 -9.25
C GLY A 62 -20.54 -15.96 -7.96
N THR A 63 -19.38 -15.38 -7.62
CA THR A 63 -18.57 -15.75 -6.44
C THR A 63 -19.02 -14.99 -5.19
N VAL A 64 -19.74 -13.88 -5.36
CA VAL A 64 -20.23 -13.02 -4.28
C VAL A 64 -21.75 -12.87 -4.37
N SER A 65 -22.43 -12.88 -3.22
CA SER A 65 -23.88 -12.70 -3.17
C SER A 65 -24.30 -11.28 -3.55
N HIS A 66 -25.55 -11.09 -3.96
CA HIS A 66 -26.05 -9.75 -4.27
C HIS A 66 -26.03 -8.81 -3.05
N ALA A 67 -26.36 -9.34 -1.87
CA ALA A 67 -26.34 -8.56 -0.63
C ALA A 67 -24.92 -8.11 -0.24
N ASP A 68 -23.93 -8.99 -0.42
CA ASP A 68 -22.53 -8.66 -0.14
C ASP A 68 -21.98 -7.66 -1.17
N TYR A 69 -22.37 -7.81 -2.45
CA TYR A 69 -22.05 -6.85 -3.50
C TYR A 69 -22.59 -5.46 -3.16
N ASP A 70 -23.87 -5.36 -2.76
CA ASP A 70 -24.50 -4.09 -2.41
C ASP A 70 -23.82 -3.44 -1.20
N LEU A 71 -23.48 -4.24 -0.19
CA LEU A 71 -22.79 -3.76 1.01
C LEU A 71 -21.40 -3.19 0.68
N VAL A 72 -20.60 -3.94 -0.07
CA VAL A 72 -19.25 -3.50 -0.46
C VAL A 72 -19.33 -2.27 -1.37
N THR A 73 -20.26 -2.23 -2.31
CA THR A 73 -20.48 -1.09 -3.20
C THR A 73 -20.91 0.15 -2.42
N ALA A 74 -21.78 0.01 -1.42
CA ALA A 74 -22.15 1.11 -0.52
C ALA A 74 -20.97 1.63 0.30
N ASN A 75 -20.09 0.73 0.78
CA ASN A 75 -18.86 1.13 1.48
C ASN A 75 -17.88 1.87 0.56
N ILE A 76 -17.72 1.42 -0.69
CA ILE A 76 -16.90 2.12 -1.69
C ILE A 76 -17.49 3.50 -1.99
N ARG A 77 -18.82 3.60 -2.17
CA ARG A 77 -19.51 4.88 -2.39
C ARG A 77 -19.29 5.83 -1.22
N LYS A 78 -19.40 5.34 0.02
CA LYS A 78 -19.11 6.13 1.22
C LYS A 78 -17.66 6.62 1.23
N GLY A 79 -16.69 5.73 0.96
CA GLY A 79 -15.28 6.11 0.86
C GLY A 79 -15.02 7.18 -0.21
N MET A 80 -15.71 7.09 -1.35
CA MET A 80 -15.66 8.13 -2.38
C MET A 80 -16.26 9.46 -1.91
N LEU A 81 -17.39 9.43 -1.19
CA LEU A 81 -17.99 10.66 -0.63
C LEU A 81 -17.06 11.32 0.39
N ASP A 82 -16.49 10.54 1.31
CA ASP A 82 -15.55 11.03 2.31
C ASP A 82 -14.31 11.64 1.64
N LEU A 83 -13.80 11.01 0.57
CA LEU A 83 -12.70 11.53 -0.24
C LEU A 83 -13.05 12.85 -0.90
N VAL A 84 -14.22 12.94 -1.54
CA VAL A 84 -14.71 14.15 -2.21
C VAL A 84 -14.90 15.29 -1.21
N ASP A 85 -15.43 15.01 -0.02
CA ASP A 85 -15.61 16.00 1.04
C ASP A 85 -14.27 16.53 1.56
N ALA A 86 -13.27 15.64 1.69
CA ALA A 86 -11.92 15.98 2.12
C ALA A 86 -11.08 16.72 1.05
N LEU A 87 -11.54 16.83 -0.21
CA LEU A 87 -10.80 17.57 -1.24
C LEU A 87 -10.60 19.03 -0.85
N SER A 88 -9.39 19.52 -1.07
CA SER A 88 -8.94 20.89 -0.85
C SER A 88 -8.20 21.39 -2.09
N GLU A 89 -7.98 22.70 -2.22
CA GLU A 89 -7.27 23.26 -3.37
C GLU A 89 -5.82 22.74 -3.47
N ALA A 90 -5.17 22.46 -2.33
CA ALA A 90 -3.81 21.93 -2.26
C ALA A 90 -3.66 20.56 -2.96
N ASP A 91 -4.73 19.76 -3.05
CA ASP A 91 -4.69 18.45 -3.70
C ASP A 91 -4.55 18.53 -5.22
N PHE A 92 -4.88 19.70 -5.80
CA PHE A 92 -4.79 19.97 -7.23
C PHE A 92 -3.47 20.64 -7.61
N GLU A 93 -2.68 21.03 -6.62
CA GLU A 93 -1.34 21.53 -6.87
C GLU A 93 -0.43 20.35 -7.19
N PRO A 94 0.25 20.35 -8.36
CA PRO A 94 1.31 19.38 -8.59
C PRO A 94 2.36 19.62 -7.52
N ALA A 95 2.59 18.61 -6.68
CA ALA A 95 3.67 18.62 -5.70
C ALA A 95 4.93 19.24 -6.37
N PRO A 96 5.61 20.20 -5.72
CA PRO A 96 6.72 20.91 -6.33
C PRO A 96 7.66 19.88 -6.96
N ALA A 97 7.88 20.02 -8.26
CA ALA A 97 8.76 19.17 -9.06
C ALA A 97 10.19 19.30 -8.48
N GLY A 98 10.49 18.52 -7.45
CA GLY A 98 11.72 18.71 -6.69
C GLY A 98 11.84 17.93 -5.37
N THR A 99 10.76 17.44 -4.74
CA THR A 99 10.88 16.88 -3.38
C THR A 99 10.31 15.48 -3.16
N SER A 100 10.31 14.63 -4.19
CA SER A 100 10.35 13.17 -3.98
C SER A 100 11.74 12.61 -4.29
N ALA A 101 12.79 13.33 -3.88
CA ALA A 101 14.06 12.65 -3.63
C ALA A 101 13.82 11.77 -2.40
N GLN A 102 13.68 10.46 -2.61
CA GLN A 102 13.80 9.50 -1.51
C GLN A 102 15.01 9.90 -0.68
N PRO A 103 14.89 10.02 0.66
CA PRO A 103 16.03 10.33 1.50
C PRO A 103 17.21 9.42 1.11
N PRO A 104 18.44 9.97 0.98
CA PRO A 104 19.60 9.13 0.74
C PRO A 104 19.63 8.02 1.79
N VAL A 105 19.87 6.78 1.36
CA VAL A 105 19.89 5.62 2.26
C VAL A 105 20.87 5.91 3.39
N ALA A 106 20.41 5.84 4.64
CA ALA A 106 21.27 6.04 5.80
C ALA A 106 22.41 5.02 5.82
N ALA A 107 23.56 5.37 6.42
CA ALA A 107 24.72 4.46 6.55
C ALA A 107 24.36 3.13 7.25
N VAL A 108 23.41 3.19 8.19
CA VAL A 108 22.76 2.01 8.78
C VAL A 108 21.26 2.09 8.47
N PRO A 109 20.81 1.51 7.34
CA PRO A 109 19.44 1.65 6.89
C PRO A 109 18.44 1.02 7.86
N LYS A 110 17.31 1.69 8.00
CA LYS A 110 16.15 1.22 8.76
C LYS A 110 15.14 0.56 7.82
N PHE A 111 14.87 -0.71 8.08
CA PHE A 111 13.84 -1.51 7.45
C PHE A 111 12.61 -1.56 8.35
N VAL A 112 11.45 -1.28 7.80
CA VAL A 112 10.16 -1.49 8.50
C VAL A 112 9.45 -2.67 7.86
N ILE A 113 9.04 -3.66 8.66
CA ILE A 113 8.30 -4.83 8.18
C ILE A 113 6.80 -4.55 8.38
N ILE A 114 6.05 -4.48 7.28
CA ILE A 114 4.61 -4.21 7.26
C ILE A 114 3.87 -5.48 6.88
N TYR A 115 2.89 -5.86 7.70
CA TYR A 115 2.10 -7.08 7.52
C TYR A 115 0.85 -7.05 8.42
N ASP A 116 -0.11 -7.94 8.15
CA ASP A 116 -1.27 -8.14 9.02
C ASP A 116 -0.93 -8.96 10.27
N ILE A 117 -1.56 -8.72 11.43
CA ILE A 117 -1.24 -9.43 12.67
C ILE A 117 -1.31 -10.96 12.54
N ALA A 118 -2.18 -11.51 11.67
CA ALA A 118 -2.27 -12.93 11.39
C ALA A 118 -0.95 -13.52 10.85
N ASP A 119 -0.13 -12.71 10.17
CA ASP A 119 1.16 -13.11 9.59
C ASP A 119 2.35 -12.85 10.52
N SER A 120 2.10 -12.60 11.82
CA SER A 120 3.16 -12.47 12.83
C SER A 120 4.17 -13.63 12.83
N PRO A 121 3.79 -14.91 12.63
CA PRO A 121 4.75 -16.00 12.51
C PRO A 121 5.75 -15.80 11.35
N SER A 122 5.26 -15.33 10.20
CA SER A 122 6.06 -15.02 9.01
C SER A 122 7.04 -13.88 9.27
N SER A 123 6.58 -12.78 9.88
CA SER A 123 7.44 -11.66 10.27
C SER A 123 8.53 -12.10 11.26
N LYS A 124 8.16 -12.84 12.31
CA LYS A 124 9.12 -13.34 13.31
C LYS A 124 10.20 -14.21 12.68
N MET A 125 9.84 -15.06 11.72
CA MET A 125 10.81 -15.91 11.02
C MET A 125 11.76 -15.08 10.15
N LEU A 126 11.24 -14.13 9.37
CA LEU A 126 12.07 -13.18 8.61
C LEU A 126 13.02 -12.40 9.53
N ASN A 127 12.52 -11.90 10.65
CA ASN A 127 13.28 -11.12 11.61
C ASN A 127 14.42 -11.94 12.27
N LYS A 128 14.25 -13.26 12.43
CA LYS A 128 15.32 -14.18 12.85
C LYS A 128 16.42 -14.29 11.80
N HIS A 129 16.06 -14.44 10.52
CA HIS A 129 17.02 -14.50 9.42
C HIS A 129 17.80 -13.18 9.23
N LEU A 130 17.17 -12.04 9.54
CA LEU A 130 17.82 -10.73 9.56
C LEU A 130 18.76 -10.52 10.76
N ASN A 131 18.79 -11.43 11.74
CA ASN A 131 19.49 -11.21 13.00
C ASN A 131 20.99 -10.96 12.83
N VAL A 132 21.65 -11.66 11.90
CA VAL A 132 23.08 -11.45 11.63
C VAL A 132 23.35 -10.01 11.19
N LEU A 133 22.48 -9.40 10.37
CA LEU A 133 22.63 -8.02 9.91
C LEU A 133 22.35 -7.01 11.04
N LYS A 134 21.42 -7.33 11.95
CA LYS A 134 21.13 -6.49 13.13
C LYS A 134 22.29 -6.50 14.13
N ILE A 135 22.79 -7.67 14.53
CA ILE A 135 23.88 -7.77 15.52
C ILE A 135 25.20 -7.20 14.99
N THR A 136 25.44 -7.29 13.68
CA THR A 136 26.59 -6.65 13.01
C THR A 136 26.36 -5.15 12.74
N LYS A 137 25.24 -4.58 13.22
CA LYS A 137 24.85 -3.17 13.09
C LYS A 137 24.81 -2.66 11.66
N LYS A 138 24.55 -3.56 10.70
CA LYS A 138 24.42 -3.22 9.27
C LYS A 138 23.05 -2.68 8.93
N ILE A 139 22.04 -3.04 9.71
CA ILE A 139 20.65 -2.58 9.54
C ILE A 139 19.99 -2.34 10.89
N ARG A 140 18.94 -1.53 10.88
CA ARG A 140 17.91 -1.50 11.93
C ARG A 140 16.64 -2.09 11.35
N VAL A 141 15.89 -2.84 12.16
CA VAL A 141 14.60 -3.43 11.76
C VAL A 141 13.58 -3.01 12.78
N TYR A 142 12.42 -2.56 12.30
CA TYR A 142 11.23 -2.31 13.10
C TYR A 142 10.10 -3.16 12.56
N ASP A 143 9.45 -3.94 13.42
CA ASP A 143 8.26 -4.70 13.09
C ASP A 143 7.01 -3.87 13.50
N VAL A 144 6.05 -3.71 12.59
CA VAL A 144 4.90 -2.82 12.84
C VAL A 144 4.00 -3.26 13.99
N HIS A 145 4.10 -4.51 14.43
CA HIS A 145 3.41 -5.02 15.62
C HIS A 145 4.37 -5.19 16.82
N GLU A 146 5.57 -4.61 16.76
CA GLU A 146 6.55 -4.69 17.85
C GLU A 146 6.18 -3.73 19.00
N SER A 147 6.02 -4.30 20.20
CA SER A 147 6.15 -3.62 21.50
C SER A 147 5.14 -2.54 21.90
N LEU A 148 3.85 -2.58 21.51
CA LEU A 148 2.81 -1.69 22.10
C LEU A 148 1.42 -2.35 22.21
N GLY A 149 0.58 -1.82 23.12
CA GLY A 149 -0.82 -2.22 23.31
C GLY A 149 -1.72 -1.82 22.13
N GLU A 150 -2.83 -2.53 21.94
CA GLU A 150 -3.67 -2.56 20.73
C GLU A 150 -4.15 -1.19 20.20
N GLY A 151 -4.16 -0.13 21.00
CA GLY A 151 -4.75 1.17 20.64
C GLY A 151 -3.90 2.15 19.83
N GLU A 152 -2.55 2.05 19.83
CA GLU A 152 -1.66 3.06 19.20
C GLU A 152 -0.77 2.51 18.06
N VAL A 153 -0.95 1.24 17.70
CA VAL A 153 -0.06 0.50 16.79
C VAL A 153 0.03 1.17 15.41
N VAL A 154 -1.10 1.55 14.81
CA VAL A 154 -1.16 2.12 13.45
C VAL A 154 -0.56 3.52 13.39
N ALA A 155 -0.82 4.37 14.40
CA ALA A 155 -0.27 5.72 14.46
C ALA A 155 1.26 5.69 14.58
N ARG A 156 1.79 4.81 15.43
CA ARG A 156 3.24 4.62 15.56
C ARG A 156 3.85 4.03 14.29
N ALA A 157 3.19 3.04 13.68
CA ALA A 157 3.64 2.47 12.42
C ALA A 157 3.78 3.53 11.32
N LYS A 158 2.86 4.49 11.23
CA LYS A 158 2.97 5.64 10.31
C LYS A 158 4.28 6.42 10.51
N GLU A 159 4.59 6.80 11.75
CA GLU A 159 5.84 7.51 12.06
C GLU A 159 7.08 6.70 11.68
N GLU A 160 7.06 5.40 11.96
CA GLU A 160 8.19 4.52 11.69
C GLU A 160 8.40 4.32 10.20
N ILE A 161 7.31 4.22 9.41
CA ILE A 161 7.29 4.18 7.94
C ILE A 161 7.85 5.47 7.35
N THR A 162 7.43 6.64 7.86
CA THR A 162 7.94 7.94 7.39
C THR A 162 9.45 8.06 7.57
N ASN A 163 10.00 7.45 8.61
CA ASN A 163 11.43 7.47 8.92
C ASN A 163 12.21 6.26 8.39
N ALA A 164 11.58 5.38 7.60
CA ALA A 164 12.22 4.18 7.07
C ALA A 164 13.02 4.46 5.79
N ASP A 165 14.15 3.77 5.66
CA ASP A 165 14.92 3.73 4.40
C ASP A 165 14.30 2.74 3.41
N TYR A 166 13.75 1.64 3.91
CA TYR A 166 13.11 0.56 3.15
C TYR A 166 11.88 0.02 3.88
N LEU A 167 10.85 -0.33 3.11
CA LEU A 167 9.64 -0.98 3.60
C LEU A 167 9.59 -2.41 3.07
N LEU A 168 9.62 -3.39 3.97
CA LEU A 168 9.47 -4.81 3.67
C LEU A 168 7.99 -5.16 3.84
N VAL A 169 7.28 -5.37 2.73
CA VAL A 169 5.83 -5.62 2.76
C VAL A 169 5.59 -7.12 2.58
N LEU A 170 5.02 -7.79 3.58
CA LEU A 170 4.71 -9.21 3.47
C LEU A 170 3.44 -9.39 2.64
N ILE A 171 3.58 -9.97 1.44
CA ILE A 171 2.48 -10.24 0.53
C ILE A 171 1.82 -11.56 0.94
N THR A 172 0.61 -11.42 1.48
CA THR A 172 -0.31 -12.49 1.92
C THR A 172 -1.74 -12.09 1.58
N VAL A 173 -2.66 -13.05 1.59
CA VAL A 173 -4.10 -12.75 1.48
C VAL A 173 -4.59 -11.88 2.63
N ASN A 174 -3.99 -12.01 3.82
CA ASN A 174 -4.38 -11.25 5.01
C ASN A 174 -4.06 -9.76 4.84
N LEU A 175 -2.90 -9.41 4.29
CA LEU A 175 -2.53 -8.00 4.03
C LEU A 175 -3.61 -7.28 3.21
N PHE A 176 -4.08 -7.90 2.12
CA PHE A 176 -5.07 -7.29 1.23
C PHE A 176 -6.47 -7.19 1.86
N ASN A 177 -6.75 -8.03 2.86
CA ASN A 177 -7.99 -8.00 3.63
C ASN A 177 -7.92 -7.10 4.87
N SER A 178 -6.79 -6.43 5.11
CA SER A 178 -6.60 -5.50 6.21
C SER A 178 -6.54 -4.05 5.70
N PRO A 179 -7.66 -3.31 5.73
CA PRO A 179 -7.76 -1.99 5.09
C PRO A 179 -6.70 -1.02 5.58
N ASP A 180 -6.47 -0.97 6.90
CA ASP A 180 -5.51 -0.05 7.51
C ASP A 180 -4.06 -0.31 7.02
N TRP A 181 -3.63 -1.58 7.02
CA TRP A 181 -2.28 -1.95 6.59
C TRP A 181 -2.07 -1.79 5.10
N PHE A 182 -3.08 -2.17 4.29
CA PHE A 182 -2.99 -2.01 2.85
C PHE A 182 -3.00 -0.54 2.43
N GLU A 183 -3.81 0.30 3.08
CA GLU A 183 -3.81 1.75 2.86
C GLU A 183 -2.44 2.37 3.16
N LEU A 184 -1.78 1.98 4.25
CA LEU A 184 -0.42 2.43 4.56
C LEU A 184 0.59 2.08 3.48
N VAL A 185 0.58 0.84 2.99
CA VAL A 185 1.46 0.37 1.91
C VAL A 185 1.20 1.17 0.64
N TYR A 186 -0.07 1.37 0.31
CA TYR A 186 -0.49 2.07 -0.89
C TYR A 186 -0.09 3.55 -0.87
N ASN A 187 -0.28 4.24 0.25
CA ASN A 187 0.17 5.62 0.44
C ASN A 187 1.70 5.73 0.30
N ALA A 188 2.44 4.79 0.89
CA ALA A 188 3.89 4.74 0.76
C ALA A 188 4.36 4.51 -0.70
N MET A 189 3.60 3.75 -1.51
CA MET A 189 3.86 3.62 -2.95
C MET A 189 3.65 4.95 -3.67
N GLY A 190 2.57 5.67 -3.35
CA GLY A 190 2.27 7.00 -3.89
C GLY A 190 3.35 8.04 -3.58
N GLU A 191 3.91 7.97 -2.38
CA GLU A 191 5.08 8.76 -1.95
C GLU A 191 6.41 8.33 -2.60
N LYS A 192 6.39 7.30 -3.46
CA LYS A 192 7.57 6.69 -4.07
C LYS A 192 8.60 6.23 -3.03
N ARG A 193 8.16 5.67 -1.91
CA ARG A 193 9.04 5.05 -0.90
C ARG A 193 9.72 3.80 -1.48
N ARG A 194 10.85 3.38 -0.88
CA ARG A 194 11.55 2.15 -1.27
C ARG A 194 10.82 0.94 -0.70
N ILE A 195 9.87 0.42 -1.46
CA ILE A 195 9.09 -0.76 -1.08
C ILE A 195 9.72 -2.01 -1.71
N ILE A 196 9.84 -3.06 -0.90
CA ILE A 196 10.31 -4.38 -1.28
C ILE A 196 9.19 -5.37 -0.91
N PRO A 197 8.37 -5.80 -1.88
CA PRO A 197 7.39 -6.85 -1.64
C PRO A 197 8.09 -8.16 -1.30
N ILE A 198 7.65 -8.85 -0.26
CA ILE A 198 8.11 -10.18 0.13
C ILE A 198 6.95 -11.15 -0.01
N GLN A 199 6.97 -11.97 -1.05
CA GLN A 199 5.94 -12.98 -1.31
C GLN A 199 6.05 -14.11 -0.29
N MET A 200 5.21 -14.09 0.74
CA MET A 200 5.19 -15.15 1.75
C MET A 200 4.41 -16.37 1.25
N GLU A 201 3.32 -16.12 0.52
CA GLU A 201 2.48 -17.15 -0.07
C GLU A 201 2.02 -16.75 -1.48
N LYS A 202 1.32 -17.67 -2.16
CA LYS A 202 0.72 -17.37 -3.45
C LYS A 202 -0.57 -16.59 -3.23
N ALA A 203 -0.50 -15.28 -3.36
CA ALA A 203 -1.66 -14.39 -3.41
C ALA A 203 -1.79 -13.82 -4.82
N ASP A 204 -3.03 -13.59 -5.26
CA ASP A 204 -3.28 -12.71 -6.40
C ASP A 204 -3.31 -11.27 -5.91
N PHE A 205 -2.43 -10.45 -6.45
CA PHE A 205 -2.30 -9.04 -6.11
C PHE A 205 -2.15 -8.18 -7.38
N GLU A 206 -2.61 -8.69 -8.52
CA GLU A 206 -2.65 -7.95 -9.76
C GLU A 206 -3.55 -6.70 -9.61
N GLY A 207 -3.08 -5.57 -10.13
CA GLY A 207 -3.80 -4.29 -10.03
C GLY A 207 -3.58 -3.54 -8.71
N THR A 208 -2.82 -4.07 -7.76
CA THR A 208 -2.49 -3.37 -6.51
C THR A 208 -1.36 -2.35 -6.68
N GLY A 209 -0.57 -2.48 -7.76
CA GLY A 209 0.66 -1.73 -8.04
C GLY A 209 1.92 -2.39 -7.46
N LEU A 210 1.79 -3.31 -6.49
CA LEU A 210 2.93 -4.06 -5.94
C LEU A 210 3.51 -5.05 -6.96
N GLU A 211 2.71 -5.50 -7.93
CA GLU A 211 3.14 -6.39 -9.03
C GLU A 211 4.19 -5.77 -9.95
N LYS A 212 4.29 -4.44 -9.95
CA LYS A 212 5.27 -3.68 -10.74
C LYS A 212 6.63 -3.55 -10.06
N LEU A 213 6.71 -3.89 -8.77
CA LEU A 213 7.93 -3.79 -7.98
C LEU A 213 8.70 -5.11 -8.02
N LYS A 214 10.03 -5.02 -7.91
CA LYS A 214 10.87 -6.23 -7.78
C LYS A 214 10.57 -6.90 -6.44
N SER A 215 9.83 -8.00 -6.49
CA SER A 215 9.51 -8.80 -5.31
C SER A 215 10.66 -9.73 -4.92
N LEU A 216 10.70 -10.09 -3.64
CA LEU A 216 11.52 -11.14 -3.08
C LEU A 216 10.63 -12.30 -2.60
N PRO A 217 11.12 -13.54 -2.58
CA PRO A 217 12.40 -14.04 -3.13
C PRO A 217 12.63 -13.77 -4.63
N SER A 218 13.90 -13.70 -5.05
CA SER A 218 14.41 -13.24 -6.37
C SER A 218 13.83 -13.94 -7.59
N MET A 219 13.22 -15.11 -7.41
CA MET A 219 12.73 -16.00 -8.46
C MET A 219 11.23 -15.83 -8.76
N ASN A 220 10.62 -14.73 -8.28
CA ASN A 220 9.16 -14.55 -8.29
C ASN A 220 8.42 -15.76 -7.70
N ARG A 221 9.00 -16.33 -6.64
CA ARG A 221 8.52 -17.54 -5.99
C ARG A 221 8.20 -17.21 -4.56
N ALA A 222 6.99 -17.51 -4.11
CA ALA A 222 6.60 -17.29 -2.73
C ALA A 222 7.37 -18.20 -1.76
N VAL A 223 7.61 -17.75 -0.53
CA VAL A 223 8.29 -18.54 0.52
C VAL A 223 7.63 -19.91 0.71
N SER A 224 6.29 -19.97 0.68
CA SER A 224 5.52 -21.22 0.81
C SER A 224 5.77 -22.25 -0.32
N GLN A 225 6.36 -21.84 -1.44
CA GLN A 225 6.63 -22.71 -2.58
C GLN A 225 8.04 -23.32 -2.56
N PHE A 226 8.89 -22.93 -1.61
CA PHE A 226 10.20 -23.54 -1.44
C PHE A 226 10.07 -24.87 -0.71
N LYS A 227 10.84 -25.87 -1.15
CA LYS A 227 10.91 -27.16 -0.46
C LYS A 227 11.40 -27.01 0.98
N ASN A 228 12.31 -26.08 1.19
CA ASN A 228 12.79 -25.63 2.49
C ASN A 228 12.58 -24.11 2.60
N PRO A 229 11.68 -23.63 3.48
CA PRO A 229 11.45 -22.20 3.66
C PRO A 229 12.71 -21.40 4.02
N ASP A 230 13.68 -22.01 4.71
CA ASP A 230 14.93 -21.33 5.06
C ASP A 230 15.74 -20.90 3.82
N ASP A 231 15.67 -21.64 2.72
CA ASP A 231 16.34 -21.27 1.47
C ASP A 231 15.75 -19.97 0.90
N ALA A 232 14.43 -19.77 1.05
CA ALA A 232 13.76 -18.54 0.64
C ALA A 232 14.20 -17.35 1.47
N TYR A 233 14.31 -17.50 2.80
CA TYR A 233 14.78 -16.43 3.67
C TYR A 233 16.25 -16.09 3.46
N VAL A 234 17.11 -17.07 3.16
CA VAL A 234 18.52 -16.84 2.80
C VAL A 234 18.61 -16.03 1.51
N ASP A 235 17.79 -16.33 0.50
CA ASP A 235 17.70 -15.54 -0.73
C ASP A 235 17.26 -14.09 -0.43
N ILE A 236 16.19 -13.91 0.36
CA ILE A 236 15.72 -12.58 0.80
C ILE A 236 16.87 -11.80 1.46
N VAL A 237 17.54 -12.37 2.47
CA VAL A 237 18.65 -11.71 3.18
C VAL A 237 19.81 -11.37 2.24
N THR A 238 20.08 -12.24 1.27
CA THR A 238 21.13 -12.04 0.27
C THR A 238 20.83 -10.86 -0.64
N GLU A 239 19.59 -10.73 -1.11
CA GLU A 239 19.16 -9.58 -1.92
C GLU A 239 19.16 -8.28 -1.10
N LEU A 240 18.65 -8.32 0.13
CA LEU A 240 18.66 -7.13 1.01
C LEU A 240 20.08 -6.63 1.29
N ARG A 241 21.07 -7.54 1.40
CA ARG A 241 22.47 -7.17 1.57
C ARG A 241 23.03 -6.34 0.41
N LYS A 242 22.54 -6.57 -0.81
CA LYS A 242 22.97 -5.83 -2.01
C LYS A 242 22.48 -4.38 -2.02
N LEU A 243 21.47 -4.07 -1.20
CA LEU A 243 20.90 -2.73 -1.06
C LEU A 243 21.61 -1.87 -0.02
N LEU A 244 22.51 -2.47 0.77
CA LEU A 244 23.23 -1.74 1.80
C LEU A 244 24.23 -0.74 1.17
N PRO A 245 24.42 0.44 1.77
CA PRO A 245 25.48 1.37 1.36
C PRO A 245 26.85 0.68 1.36
N LYS A 246 27.71 1.06 0.41
CA LYS A 246 29.07 0.55 0.29
C LYS A 246 30.02 1.22 1.27
#